data_AF-A0A1Y0D1G3-F1
#
_entry.id   AF-A0A1Y0D1G3-F1
#
_cell.length_a   1.000
_cell.length_b   1.000
_cell.length_c   1.000
_cell.angle_alpha   90.00
_cell.angle_beta   90.00
_cell.angle_gamma   90.00
#
_symmetry.space_group_name_H-M   'P 1'
#
loop_
_entity.id
_entity.type
_entity.pdbx_description
1 polymer ?
#
loop_
_entity_poly.entity_id
_entity_poly.type
_entity_poly.pdbx_seq_one_letter_code
_entity_poly.pdbx_strand_id
1 'polypeptide(L)'
;MTWQQTLADLETGKVRAAEQDSSGTWQVNTAVKRAILAAFAAGDNTEFAGIYRGFIDKHNLAAREFTLADQVRMVPGGSSVRAGTYVAPGVIIMPPAYINIGAFVDSGTMIDSHALIGSCAQIGKHVHVSAAVQIGGVLEPIGARPVIIEDNAFLGAGVIIVEGIVVKKGAVLAPGVSLSASVPVYDCVNQVILGKGADIPENAVVVPGTRPVAGAWAELQGLNMACALIVKYRDDSSNAALELESVLR
;
A
#
# COMPACT_ATOMS: atom_id res chain seq x y z
N MET A 1 0.21 -18.85 -19.07
CA MET A 1 -0.32 -19.24 -17.74
C MET A 1 -1.80 -18.92 -17.72
N THR A 2 -2.67 -19.82 -17.25
CA THR A 2 -4.11 -19.54 -17.13
C THR A 2 -4.37 -18.60 -15.96
N TRP A 3 -5.54 -17.97 -15.90
CA TRP A 3 -5.87 -17.10 -14.76
C TRP A 3 -5.96 -17.91 -13.46
N GLN A 4 -6.51 -19.13 -13.51
CA GLN A 4 -6.61 -20.03 -12.35
C GLN A 4 -5.23 -20.32 -11.75
N GLN A 5 -4.27 -20.73 -12.59
CA GLN A 5 -2.91 -21.02 -12.15
C GLN A 5 -2.24 -19.76 -11.58
N THR A 6 -2.47 -18.61 -12.21
CA THR A 6 -1.89 -17.34 -11.74
C THR A 6 -2.43 -16.95 -10.36
N LEU A 7 -3.73 -17.14 -10.08
CA LEU A 7 -4.29 -16.84 -8.76
C LEU A 7 -3.71 -17.77 -7.68
N ALA A 8 -3.55 -19.06 -7.98
CA ALA A 8 -2.91 -20.01 -7.06
C ALA A 8 -1.43 -19.66 -6.82
N ASP A 9 -0.70 -19.27 -7.86
CA ASP A 9 0.70 -18.86 -7.74
C ASP A 9 0.85 -17.51 -7.02
N LEU A 10 -0.12 -16.61 -7.15
CA LEU A 10 -0.21 -15.38 -6.35
C LEU A 10 -0.40 -15.71 -4.87
N GLU A 11 -1.32 -16.60 -4.51
CA GLU A 11 -1.60 -16.94 -3.10
C GLU A 11 -0.42 -17.62 -2.39
N THR A 12 0.46 -18.27 -3.15
CA THR A 12 1.71 -18.88 -2.68
C THR A 12 2.92 -17.96 -2.78
N GLY A 13 2.77 -16.76 -3.33
CA GLY A 13 3.84 -15.78 -3.51
C GLY A 13 4.88 -16.15 -4.58
N LYS A 14 4.62 -17.20 -5.37
CA LYS A 14 5.52 -17.64 -6.47
C LYS A 14 5.57 -16.61 -7.61
N VAL A 15 4.48 -15.89 -7.81
CA VAL A 15 4.40 -14.74 -8.72
C VAL A 15 3.81 -13.56 -7.98
N ARG A 16 4.09 -12.35 -8.47
CA ARG A 16 3.60 -11.09 -7.90
C ARG A 16 3.35 -10.07 -8.99
N ALA A 17 2.51 -9.07 -8.72
CA ALA A 17 2.08 -8.08 -9.71
C ALA A 17 3.18 -7.08 -10.10
N ALA A 18 4.18 -6.90 -9.23
CA ALA A 18 5.42 -6.21 -9.53
C ALA A 18 6.54 -6.77 -8.63
N GLU A 19 7.78 -6.74 -9.10
CA GLU A 19 8.97 -7.22 -8.38
C GLU A 19 10.19 -6.36 -8.68
N GLN A 20 11.19 -6.37 -7.80
CA GLN A 20 12.46 -5.70 -8.07
C GLN A 20 13.35 -6.58 -8.94
N ASP A 21 13.97 -5.98 -9.96
CA ASP A 21 15.06 -6.64 -10.69
C ASP A 21 16.37 -6.63 -9.88
N SER A 22 17.44 -7.18 -10.46
CA SER A 22 18.75 -7.25 -9.81
C SER A 22 19.38 -5.89 -9.48
N SER A 23 18.85 -4.79 -10.03
CA SER A 23 19.28 -3.43 -9.71
C SER A 23 18.45 -2.78 -8.59
N GLY A 24 17.43 -3.46 -8.09
CA GLY A 24 16.47 -2.89 -7.13
C GLY A 24 15.37 -2.07 -7.78
N THR A 25 15.27 -2.07 -9.12
CA THR A 25 14.24 -1.31 -9.84
C THR A 25 12.96 -2.14 -9.95
N TRP A 26 11.82 -1.52 -9.61
CA TRP A 26 10.52 -2.19 -9.69
C TRP A 26 10.03 -2.35 -11.12
N GLN A 27 9.80 -3.61 -11.50
CA GLN A 27 9.24 -4.03 -12.78
C GLN A 27 7.82 -4.53 -12.60
N VAL A 28 6.91 -4.10 -13.49
CA VAL A 28 5.50 -4.54 -13.46
C VAL A 28 5.34 -5.86 -14.19
N ASN A 29 4.72 -6.84 -13.54
CA ASN A 29 4.35 -8.08 -14.18
C ASN A 29 2.99 -7.94 -14.89
N THR A 30 3.04 -7.43 -16.13
CA THR A 30 1.83 -7.21 -16.93
C THR A 30 1.05 -8.49 -17.24
N ALA A 31 1.72 -9.65 -17.27
CA ALA A 31 1.07 -10.94 -17.50
C ALA A 31 0.19 -11.32 -16.30
N VAL A 32 0.68 -11.11 -15.07
CA VAL A 32 -0.09 -11.31 -13.84
C VAL A 32 -1.31 -10.39 -13.80
N LYS A 33 -1.14 -9.09 -14.08
CA LYS A 33 -2.28 -8.14 -14.12
C LYS A 33 -3.33 -8.53 -15.16
N ARG A 34 -2.90 -8.95 -16.36
CA ARG A 34 -3.82 -9.49 -17.39
C ARG A 34 -4.55 -10.73 -16.93
N ALA A 35 -3.88 -11.64 -16.23
CA ALA A 35 -4.51 -12.84 -15.69
C ALA A 35 -5.56 -12.51 -14.62
N ILE A 36 -5.29 -11.53 -13.75
CA ILE A 36 -6.28 -11.02 -12.78
C ILE A 36 -7.50 -10.47 -13.51
N LEU A 37 -7.31 -9.62 -14.52
CA LEU A 37 -8.41 -9.09 -15.35
C LEU A 37 -9.20 -10.21 -16.05
N ALA A 38 -8.51 -11.24 -16.55
CA ALA A 38 -9.15 -12.41 -17.15
C ALA A 38 -9.98 -13.20 -16.13
N ALA A 39 -9.55 -13.29 -14.86
CA ALA A 39 -10.34 -13.91 -13.79
C ALA A 39 -11.63 -13.11 -13.52
N PHE A 40 -11.54 -11.76 -13.49
CA PHE A 40 -12.74 -10.91 -13.41
C PHE A 40 -13.69 -11.17 -14.59
N ALA A 41 -13.17 -11.23 -15.82
CA ALA A 41 -14.00 -11.47 -17.00
C ALA A 41 -14.66 -12.86 -17.01
N ALA A 42 -13.96 -13.88 -16.52
CA ALA A 42 -14.44 -15.27 -16.50
C ALA A 42 -15.40 -15.60 -15.35
N GLY A 43 -15.44 -14.78 -14.30
CA GLY A 43 -16.25 -15.05 -13.11
C GLY A 43 -17.73 -14.69 -13.28
N ASP A 44 -18.63 -15.58 -12.90
CA ASP A 44 -20.05 -15.29 -12.73
C ASP A 44 -20.36 -14.81 -11.32
N ASN A 45 -21.28 -13.84 -11.21
CA ASN A 45 -21.78 -13.37 -9.93
C ASN A 45 -22.55 -14.48 -9.21
N THR A 46 -22.32 -14.61 -7.92
CA THR A 46 -23.01 -15.56 -7.05
C THR A 46 -23.36 -14.90 -5.72
N GLU A 47 -24.36 -15.45 -5.04
CA GLU A 47 -24.73 -15.06 -3.69
C GLU A 47 -23.85 -15.77 -2.67
N PHE A 48 -23.47 -15.07 -1.61
CA PHE A 48 -22.72 -15.66 -0.49
C PHE A 48 -23.65 -16.02 0.67
N ALA A 49 -23.27 -17.05 1.44
CA ALA A 49 -24.03 -17.58 2.57
C ALA A 49 -23.42 -17.16 3.93
N GLY A 50 -24.05 -17.58 5.04
CA GLY A 50 -23.55 -17.36 6.39
C GLY A 50 -23.51 -15.88 6.77
N ILE A 51 -22.37 -15.41 7.33
CA ILE A 51 -22.16 -14.00 7.68
C ILE A 51 -22.11 -13.06 6.48
N TYR A 52 -22.04 -13.61 5.26
CA TYR A 52 -22.04 -12.87 3.99
C TYR A 52 -23.39 -12.92 3.28
N ARG A 53 -24.47 -13.34 3.96
CA ARG A 53 -25.82 -13.32 3.37
C ARG A 53 -26.18 -11.92 2.86
N GLY A 54 -26.57 -11.83 1.59
CA GLY A 54 -26.91 -10.57 0.91
C GLY A 54 -25.76 -9.94 0.12
N PHE A 55 -24.55 -10.49 0.19
CA PHE A 55 -23.43 -10.10 -0.67
C PHE A 55 -23.51 -10.82 -2.01
N ILE A 56 -23.18 -10.10 -3.09
CA ILE A 56 -23.09 -10.61 -4.46
C ILE A 56 -21.72 -10.23 -5.01
N ASP A 57 -20.92 -11.22 -5.39
CA ASP A 57 -19.61 -11.04 -6.04
C ASP A 57 -19.28 -12.27 -6.90
N LYS A 58 -18.16 -12.27 -7.60
CA LYS A 58 -17.75 -13.37 -8.48
C LYS A 58 -17.30 -14.60 -7.70
N HIS A 59 -17.84 -15.77 -8.05
CA HIS A 59 -17.57 -17.04 -7.38
C HIS A 59 -16.08 -17.41 -7.34
N ASN A 60 -15.32 -17.03 -8.37
CA ASN A 60 -13.89 -17.31 -8.50
C ASN A 60 -12.97 -16.27 -7.85
N LEU A 61 -13.53 -15.23 -7.23
CA LEU A 61 -12.81 -14.13 -6.59
C LEU A 61 -13.29 -13.88 -5.15
N ALA A 62 -13.84 -14.92 -4.52
CA ALA A 62 -14.28 -14.93 -3.12
C ALA A 62 -13.14 -14.56 -2.16
N ALA A 63 -13.49 -14.26 -0.90
CA ALA A 63 -12.49 -14.07 0.13
C ALA A 63 -11.65 -15.36 0.30
N ARG A 64 -10.33 -15.21 0.40
CA ARG A 64 -9.39 -16.29 0.74
C ARG A 64 -9.67 -16.76 2.17
N GLU A 65 -9.68 -18.07 2.35
CA GLU A 65 -9.74 -18.69 3.66
C GLU A 65 -8.33 -19.03 4.15
N PHE A 66 -8.03 -18.68 5.40
CA PHE A 66 -6.75 -19.02 6.04
C PHE A 66 -6.92 -20.19 7.00
N THR A 67 -5.90 -21.05 7.04
CA THR A 67 -5.77 -22.20 7.92
C THR A 67 -4.59 -22.00 8.88
N LEU A 68 -4.43 -22.89 9.85
CA LEU A 68 -3.26 -22.88 10.74
C LEU A 68 -1.93 -23.03 9.99
N ALA A 69 -1.93 -23.68 8.81
CA ALA A 69 -0.72 -23.87 8.01
C ALA A 69 -0.19 -22.56 7.40
N ASP A 70 -1.07 -21.58 7.16
CA ASP A 70 -0.70 -20.29 6.59
C ASP A 70 0.09 -19.41 7.59
N GLN A 71 -0.05 -19.67 8.89
CA GLN A 71 0.60 -18.89 9.97
C GLN A 71 0.31 -17.38 9.88
N VAL A 72 -0.86 -17.01 9.35
CA VAL A 72 -1.35 -15.63 9.30
C VAL A 72 -2.30 -15.40 10.48
N ARG A 73 -2.08 -14.33 11.24
CA ARG A 73 -2.96 -13.95 12.34
C ARG A 73 -3.99 -12.95 11.85
N MET A 74 -5.14 -13.45 11.39
CA MET A 74 -6.31 -12.61 11.10
C MET A 74 -7.21 -12.52 12.33
N VAL A 75 -7.32 -11.31 12.91
CA VAL A 75 -8.14 -11.09 14.10
C VAL A 75 -9.62 -10.90 13.69
N PRO A 76 -10.59 -11.57 14.35
CA PRO A 76 -12.01 -11.47 13.98
C PRO A 76 -12.58 -10.05 14.16
N GLY A 77 -13.36 -9.57 13.20
CA GLY A 77 -14.05 -8.28 13.30
C GLY A 77 -14.35 -7.55 11.99
N GLY A 78 -14.50 -8.28 10.88
CA GLY A 78 -14.85 -7.68 9.57
C GLY A 78 -13.67 -7.49 8.61
N SER A 79 -12.54 -8.18 8.82
CA SER A 79 -11.47 -8.22 7.82
C SER A 79 -11.79 -9.17 6.67
N SER A 80 -11.30 -8.86 5.47
CA SER A 80 -11.40 -9.73 4.30
C SER A 80 -10.16 -9.60 3.43
N VAL A 81 -9.64 -10.74 2.98
CA VAL A 81 -8.53 -10.84 2.04
C VAL A 81 -9.06 -11.54 0.81
N ARG A 82 -8.92 -10.95 -0.37
CA ARG A 82 -9.46 -11.54 -1.60
C ARG A 82 -8.59 -12.69 -2.10
N ALA A 83 -9.19 -13.68 -2.75
CA ALA A 83 -8.45 -14.69 -3.50
C ALA A 83 -7.45 -14.06 -4.47
N GLY A 84 -6.34 -14.75 -4.73
CA GLY A 84 -5.23 -14.23 -5.53
C GLY A 84 -4.36 -13.21 -4.79
N THR A 85 -4.29 -13.28 -3.46
CA THR A 85 -3.48 -12.39 -2.62
C THR A 85 -2.46 -13.19 -1.83
N TYR A 86 -1.20 -12.76 -1.84
CA TYR A 86 -0.18 -13.32 -0.98
C TYR A 86 -0.16 -12.63 0.38
N VAL A 87 -0.16 -13.42 1.44
CA VAL A 87 0.09 -12.96 2.81
C VAL A 87 1.09 -13.91 3.44
N ALA A 88 2.27 -13.38 3.79
CA ALA A 88 3.36 -14.18 4.33
C ALA A 88 3.08 -14.68 5.76
N PRO A 89 3.73 -15.79 6.17
CA PRO A 89 3.74 -16.25 7.56
C PRO A 89 4.15 -15.14 8.54
N GLY A 90 3.45 -15.08 9.68
CA GLY A 90 3.71 -14.11 10.75
C GLY A 90 3.05 -12.73 10.56
N VAL A 91 2.39 -12.48 9.43
CA VAL A 91 1.62 -11.24 9.23
C VAL A 91 0.41 -11.19 10.18
N ILE A 92 0.16 -10.00 10.72
CA ILE A 92 -0.99 -9.71 11.60
C ILE A 92 -1.96 -8.78 10.87
N ILE A 93 -3.24 -9.17 10.84
CA ILE A 93 -4.34 -8.39 10.24
C ILE A 93 -5.35 -8.05 11.34
N MET A 94 -5.35 -6.80 11.76
CA MET A 94 -6.29 -6.25 12.75
C MET A 94 -7.56 -5.75 12.06
N PRO A 95 -8.75 -5.95 12.65
CA PRO A 95 -10.01 -5.66 12.01
C PRO A 95 -10.54 -4.24 12.25
N PRO A 96 -11.43 -3.75 11.37
CA PRO A 96 -11.71 -4.30 10.03
C PRO A 96 -10.59 -3.92 9.05
N ALA A 97 -10.09 -4.82 8.23
CA ALA A 97 -9.13 -4.48 7.17
C ALA A 97 -9.49 -5.17 5.85
N TYR A 98 -9.12 -4.56 4.72
CA TYR A 98 -9.35 -5.14 3.41
C TYR A 98 -8.05 -5.24 2.62
N ILE A 99 -7.73 -6.44 2.12
CA ILE A 99 -6.58 -6.69 1.25
C ILE A 99 -7.11 -7.26 -0.07
N ASN A 100 -6.87 -6.54 -1.15
CA ASN A 100 -7.46 -6.85 -2.45
C ASN A 100 -6.53 -7.69 -3.32
N ILE A 101 -7.11 -8.29 -4.36
CA ILE A 101 -6.47 -9.24 -5.27
C ILE A 101 -5.15 -8.71 -5.87
N GLY A 102 -4.18 -9.61 -6.00
CA GLY A 102 -2.85 -9.34 -6.54
C GLY A 102 -1.92 -8.60 -5.58
N ALA A 103 -2.41 -8.19 -4.40
CA ALA A 103 -1.55 -7.64 -3.38
C ALA A 103 -0.58 -8.70 -2.85
N PHE A 104 0.59 -8.22 -2.41
CA PHE A 104 1.64 -9.05 -1.83
C PHE A 104 2.02 -8.44 -0.48
N VAL A 105 1.82 -9.17 0.61
CA VAL A 105 2.18 -8.71 1.96
C VAL A 105 3.25 -9.63 2.52
N ASP A 106 4.46 -9.10 2.69
CA ASP A 106 5.61 -9.87 3.13
C ASP A 106 5.72 -10.00 4.66
N SER A 107 6.65 -10.84 5.12
CA SER A 107 6.73 -11.33 6.50
C SER A 107 6.95 -10.23 7.54
N GLY A 108 6.38 -10.43 8.73
CA GLY A 108 6.56 -9.52 9.87
C GLY A 108 5.82 -8.19 9.73
N THR A 109 5.03 -8.01 8.68
CA THR A 109 4.19 -6.83 8.49
C THR A 109 2.94 -6.87 9.38
N MET A 110 2.61 -5.71 9.93
CA MET A 110 1.39 -5.49 10.73
C MET A 110 0.43 -4.59 9.95
N ILE A 111 -0.81 -5.04 9.84
CA ILE A 111 -1.91 -4.31 9.21
C ILE A 111 -2.92 -3.98 10.30
N ASP A 112 -2.99 -2.72 10.69
CA ASP A 112 -3.86 -2.26 11.76
C ASP A 112 -5.31 -2.03 11.29
N SER A 113 -6.19 -1.82 12.26
CA SER A 113 -7.62 -1.62 12.06
C SER A 113 -7.92 -0.51 11.05
N HIS A 114 -8.94 -0.73 10.22
CA HIS A 114 -9.41 0.16 9.14
C HIS A 114 -8.43 0.35 7.97
N ALA A 115 -7.35 -0.44 7.90
CA ALA A 115 -6.43 -0.36 6.77
C ALA A 115 -7.01 -0.97 5.48
N LEU A 116 -6.65 -0.35 4.35
CA LEU A 116 -6.92 -0.84 3.00
C LEU A 116 -5.60 -1.08 2.27
N ILE A 117 -5.44 -2.28 1.73
CA ILE A 117 -4.38 -2.63 0.78
C ILE A 117 -5.04 -2.95 -0.55
N GLY A 118 -4.92 -2.00 -1.48
CA GLY A 118 -5.56 -2.09 -2.78
C GLY A 118 -4.93 -3.12 -3.72
N SER A 119 -5.62 -3.37 -4.83
CA SER A 119 -5.22 -4.40 -5.79
C SER A 119 -3.80 -4.20 -6.31
N CYS A 120 -3.06 -5.29 -6.42
CA CYS A 120 -1.67 -5.31 -6.87
C CYS A 120 -0.65 -4.57 -5.98
N ALA A 121 -1.03 -3.98 -4.84
CA ALA A 121 -0.09 -3.29 -3.95
C ALA A 121 1.00 -4.24 -3.43
N GLN A 122 2.23 -3.76 -3.31
CA GLN A 122 3.39 -4.55 -2.86
C GLN A 122 3.86 -4.03 -1.51
N ILE A 123 3.71 -4.81 -0.46
CA ILE A 123 4.08 -4.47 0.91
C ILE A 123 5.26 -5.35 1.33
N GLY A 124 6.37 -4.70 1.66
CA GLY A 124 7.62 -5.33 2.08
C GLY A 124 7.54 -5.96 3.45
N LYS A 125 8.71 -6.37 3.95
CA LYS A 125 8.89 -7.01 5.26
C LYS A 125 8.88 -5.96 6.36
N HIS A 126 8.37 -6.35 7.54
CA HIS A 126 8.40 -5.51 8.74
C HIS A 126 7.80 -4.11 8.52
N VAL A 127 6.82 -3.99 7.62
CA VAL A 127 6.09 -2.74 7.42
C VAL A 127 5.05 -2.61 8.52
N HIS A 128 4.92 -1.42 9.10
CA HIS A 128 3.79 -1.10 9.98
C HIS A 128 2.79 -0.26 9.22
N VAL A 129 1.68 -0.87 8.83
CA VAL A 129 0.52 -0.20 8.23
C VAL A 129 -0.42 0.17 9.37
N SER A 130 -0.30 1.39 9.92
CA SER A 130 -1.09 1.83 11.08
C SER A 130 -2.59 1.95 10.77
N ALA A 131 -3.37 2.25 11.81
CA ALA A 131 -4.81 2.34 11.70
C ALA A 131 -5.26 3.32 10.59
N ALA A 132 -6.30 2.93 9.85
CA ALA A 132 -6.90 3.70 8.77
C ALA A 132 -5.97 4.08 7.60
N VAL A 133 -4.80 3.45 7.47
CA VAL A 133 -3.92 3.68 6.31
C VAL A 133 -4.59 3.16 5.02
N GLN A 134 -4.59 3.98 3.97
CA GLN A 134 -5.20 3.67 2.68
C GLN A 134 -4.12 3.56 1.59
N ILE A 135 -3.86 2.33 1.15
CA ILE A 135 -2.94 2.02 0.06
C ILE A 135 -3.76 1.73 -1.20
N GLY A 136 -3.63 2.60 -2.20
CA GLY A 136 -4.39 2.57 -3.44
C GLY A 136 -4.08 1.34 -4.30
N GLY A 137 -5.13 0.79 -4.91
CA GLY A 137 -5.02 -0.30 -5.87
C GLY A 137 -4.72 0.22 -7.27
N VAL A 138 -3.86 -0.48 -8.01
CA VAL A 138 -3.56 -0.15 -9.41
C VAL A 138 -3.54 -1.44 -10.22
N LEU A 139 -4.71 -1.85 -10.69
CA LEU A 139 -4.84 -2.97 -11.63
C LEU A 139 -4.72 -2.49 -13.09
N GLU A 140 -5.34 -1.34 -13.37
CA GLU A 140 -5.28 -0.67 -14.66
C GLU A 140 -4.77 0.78 -14.48
N PRO A 141 -4.04 1.35 -15.46
CA PRO A 141 -3.56 0.71 -16.69
C PRO A 141 -2.61 -0.47 -16.44
N ILE A 142 -2.63 -1.49 -17.31
CA ILE A 142 -1.86 -2.74 -17.09
C ILE A 142 -0.36 -2.49 -16.90
N GLY A 143 0.21 -1.50 -17.60
CA GLY A 143 1.61 -1.14 -17.48
C GLY A 143 1.93 -0.23 -16.29
N ALA A 144 0.92 0.28 -15.57
CA ALA A 144 1.13 1.17 -14.45
C ALA A 144 1.67 0.41 -13.25
N ARG A 145 2.63 1.03 -12.55
CA ARG A 145 3.21 0.48 -11.32
C ARG A 145 2.17 0.52 -10.20
N PRO A 146 2.02 -0.57 -9.41
CA PRO A 146 1.21 -0.51 -8.20
C PRO A 146 1.85 0.36 -7.13
N VAL A 147 1.07 0.71 -6.11
CA VAL A 147 1.65 1.31 -4.90
C VAL A 147 2.55 0.28 -4.24
N ILE A 148 3.74 0.72 -3.85
CA ILE A 148 4.77 -0.13 -3.28
C ILE A 148 5.24 0.50 -1.98
N ILE A 149 5.30 -0.31 -0.93
CA ILE A 149 5.85 0.04 0.37
C ILE A 149 6.98 -0.95 0.63
N GLU A 150 8.22 -0.46 0.63
CA GLU A 150 9.39 -1.31 0.83
C GLU A 150 9.65 -1.62 2.31
N ASP A 151 10.60 -2.52 2.54
CA ASP A 151 10.89 -3.11 3.85
C ASP A 151 11.12 -2.06 4.95
N ASN A 152 10.64 -2.35 6.15
CA ASN A 152 10.81 -1.53 7.37
C ASN A 152 10.20 -0.12 7.31
N ALA A 153 9.37 0.17 6.31
CA ALA A 153 8.63 1.42 6.27
C ALA A 153 7.58 1.48 7.39
N PHE A 154 7.36 2.67 7.93
CA PHE A 154 6.32 2.94 8.92
C PHE A 154 5.30 3.92 8.32
N LEU A 155 4.04 3.50 8.26
CA LEU A 155 2.95 4.32 7.76
C LEU A 155 2.07 4.72 8.96
N GLY A 156 2.12 5.99 9.36
CA GLY A 156 1.32 6.53 10.46
C GLY A 156 -0.18 6.49 10.19
N ALA A 157 -0.97 6.67 11.24
CA ALA A 157 -2.42 6.53 11.15
C ALA A 157 -3.04 7.49 10.11
N GLY A 158 -3.98 6.98 9.32
CA GLY A 158 -4.69 7.76 8.30
C GLY A 158 -3.82 8.21 7.11
N VAL A 159 -2.61 7.66 6.94
CA VAL A 159 -1.81 7.91 5.74
C VAL A 159 -2.52 7.39 4.49
N ILE A 160 -2.46 8.15 3.40
CA ILE A 160 -3.05 7.80 2.10
C ILE A 160 -1.95 7.77 1.05
N ILE A 161 -1.82 6.68 0.30
CA ILE A 161 -0.81 6.54 -0.77
C ILE A 161 -1.49 5.93 -1.99
N VAL A 162 -1.50 6.65 -3.11
CA VAL A 162 -2.21 6.24 -4.33
C VAL A 162 -1.34 6.41 -5.57
N GLU A 163 -1.86 6.04 -6.75
CA GLU A 163 -1.26 6.37 -8.05
C GLU A 163 0.17 5.82 -8.28
N GLY A 164 0.50 4.68 -7.68
CA GLY A 164 1.75 3.96 -7.98
C GLY A 164 3.02 4.55 -7.35
N ILE A 165 2.84 5.41 -6.33
CA ILE A 165 3.95 5.91 -5.50
C ILE A 165 4.69 4.74 -4.84
N VAL A 166 6.02 4.81 -4.83
CA VAL A 166 6.87 3.93 -4.03
C VAL A 166 7.29 4.67 -2.78
N VAL A 167 7.11 4.04 -1.63
CA VAL A 167 7.72 4.43 -0.36
C VAL A 167 8.90 3.51 -0.12
N LYS A 168 10.12 4.04 -0.27
CA LYS A 168 11.32 3.23 -0.19
C LYS A 168 11.65 2.80 1.23
N LYS A 169 12.57 1.84 1.32
CA LYS A 169 12.97 1.15 2.53
C LYS A 169 13.19 2.11 3.71
N GLY A 170 12.63 1.77 4.86
CA GLY A 170 12.85 2.49 6.12
C GLY A 170 12.21 3.89 6.20
N ALA A 171 11.49 4.35 5.18
CA ALA A 171 10.80 5.64 5.25
C ALA A 171 9.69 5.63 6.31
N VAL A 172 9.47 6.78 6.94
CA VAL A 172 8.48 6.99 7.98
C VAL A 172 7.53 8.10 7.54
N LEU A 173 6.25 7.76 7.37
CA LEU A 173 5.21 8.73 7.07
C LEU A 173 4.44 9.04 8.35
N ALA A 174 4.43 10.30 8.77
CA ALA A 174 3.66 10.75 9.91
C ALA A 174 2.14 10.59 9.67
N PRO A 175 1.32 10.55 10.73
CA PRO A 175 -0.13 10.50 10.59
C PRO A 175 -0.69 11.58 9.67
N GLY A 176 -1.64 11.19 8.82
CA GLY A 176 -2.32 12.10 7.88
C GLY A 176 -1.51 12.52 6.65
N VAL A 177 -0.30 12.00 6.43
CA VAL A 177 0.41 12.22 5.16
C VAL A 177 -0.39 11.64 4.00
N SER A 178 -0.61 12.43 2.96
CA SER A 178 -1.26 12.01 1.72
C SER A 178 -0.27 12.13 0.56
N LEU A 179 -0.11 11.05 -0.21
CA LEU A 179 0.80 10.95 -1.35
C LEU A 179 0.05 10.49 -2.59
N SER A 180 0.14 11.29 -3.65
CA SER A 180 -0.35 11.00 -4.99
C SER A 180 0.59 11.65 -6.00
N ALA A 181 0.42 11.38 -7.29
CA ALA A 181 1.21 12.06 -8.32
C ALA A 181 0.92 13.57 -8.36
N SER A 182 -0.20 14.06 -7.82
CA SER A 182 -0.52 15.49 -7.77
C SER A 182 -0.04 16.18 -6.49
N VAL A 183 0.23 15.44 -5.42
CA VAL A 183 0.75 16.01 -4.17
C VAL A 183 2.24 16.29 -4.32
N PRO A 184 2.67 17.57 -4.21
CA PRO A 184 4.08 17.91 -4.25
C PRO A 184 4.78 17.48 -2.96
N VAL A 185 5.98 16.91 -3.09
CA VAL A 185 6.83 16.54 -1.96
C VAL A 185 8.04 17.48 -1.93
N TYR A 186 8.18 18.21 -0.83
CA TYR A 186 9.30 19.10 -0.58
C TYR A 186 10.31 18.38 0.29
N ASP A 187 11.55 18.34 -0.15
CA ASP A 187 12.66 17.91 0.68
C ASP A 187 13.31 19.14 1.32
N CYS A 188 12.94 19.39 2.58
CA CYS A 188 13.43 20.54 3.33
C CYS A 188 14.90 20.36 3.74
N VAL A 189 15.42 19.14 3.75
CA VAL A 189 16.82 18.84 4.11
C VAL A 189 17.73 19.20 2.94
N ASN A 190 17.39 18.70 1.74
CA ASN A 190 18.19 18.93 0.54
C ASN A 190 17.75 20.15 -0.26
N GLN A 191 16.71 20.87 0.20
CA GLN A 191 16.17 22.08 -0.41
C GLN A 191 15.72 21.89 -1.87
N VAL A 192 15.11 20.75 -2.16
CA VAL A 192 14.58 20.40 -3.49
C VAL A 192 13.10 20.05 -3.44
N ILE A 193 12.41 20.18 -4.56
CA ILE A 193 11.07 19.63 -4.74
C ILE A 193 11.23 18.35 -5.54
N LEU A 194 10.69 17.24 -5.04
CA LEU A 194 10.74 15.99 -5.77
C LEU A 194 9.88 16.07 -7.04
N GLY A 195 10.26 15.29 -8.05
CA GLY A 195 9.50 15.18 -9.30
C GLY A 195 8.05 14.74 -9.06
N LYS A 196 7.17 15.05 -10.01
CA LYS A 196 5.77 14.63 -9.97
C LYS A 196 5.68 13.10 -9.85
N GLY A 197 5.03 12.61 -8.80
CA GLY A 197 4.91 11.17 -8.54
C GLY A 197 6.23 10.46 -8.23
N ALA A 198 7.25 11.21 -7.82
CA ALA A 198 8.53 10.64 -7.43
C ALA A 198 8.39 9.71 -6.21
N ASP A 199 9.29 8.73 -6.14
CA ASP A 199 9.39 7.82 -5.02
C ASP A 199 9.82 8.59 -3.76
N ILE A 200 9.23 8.23 -2.62
CA ILE A 200 9.72 8.71 -1.32
C ILE A 200 11.05 8.03 -1.03
N PRO A 201 12.15 8.77 -0.81
CA PRO A 201 13.46 8.17 -0.68
C PRO A 201 13.61 7.31 0.58
N GLU A 202 14.64 6.46 0.58
CA GLU A 202 14.97 5.60 1.71
C GLU A 202 15.19 6.43 2.98
N ASN A 203 14.74 5.88 4.11
CA ASN A 203 14.90 6.48 5.43
C ASN A 203 14.31 7.91 5.59
N ALA A 204 13.56 8.42 4.62
CA ALA A 204 12.94 9.74 4.70
C ALA A 204 11.86 9.79 5.79
N VAL A 205 11.84 10.85 6.58
CA VAL A 205 10.73 11.15 7.50
C VAL A 205 9.87 12.25 6.88
N VAL A 206 8.64 11.87 6.56
CA VAL A 206 7.68 12.72 5.86
C VAL A 206 6.58 13.15 6.81
N VAL A 207 6.28 14.45 6.83
CA VAL A 207 5.17 15.04 7.59
C VAL A 207 4.18 15.76 6.67
N PRO A 208 2.91 15.94 7.08
CA PRO A 208 1.98 16.80 6.36
C PRO A 208 2.51 18.24 6.37
N GLY A 209 2.31 18.96 5.28
CA GLY A 209 2.63 20.37 5.19
C GLY A 209 1.67 21.12 4.28
N THR A 210 1.93 22.41 4.15
CA THR A 210 1.22 23.27 3.22
C THR A 210 2.19 24.22 2.53
N ARG A 211 1.78 24.71 1.36
CA ARG A 211 2.48 25.77 0.63
C ARG A 211 1.50 26.84 0.16
N PRO A 212 1.94 28.09 -0.01
CA PRO A 212 1.11 29.12 -0.63
C PRO A 212 0.64 28.70 -2.03
N VAL A 213 -0.62 28.98 -2.35
CA VAL A 213 -1.13 28.81 -3.71
C VAL A 213 -0.64 29.97 -4.58
N ALA A 214 -0.17 29.67 -5.79
CA ALA A 214 0.28 30.70 -6.72
C ALA A 214 -0.88 31.59 -7.19
N GLY A 215 -0.62 32.91 -7.28
CA GLY A 215 -1.54 33.89 -7.86
C GLY A 215 -2.01 34.93 -6.85
N ALA A 216 -2.10 36.19 -7.29
CA ALA A 216 -2.39 37.34 -6.44
C ALA A 216 -3.72 37.23 -5.67
N TRP A 217 -4.74 36.61 -6.29
CA TRP A 217 -6.02 36.38 -5.61
C TRP A 217 -5.87 35.38 -4.46
N ALA A 218 -5.15 34.28 -4.67
CA ALA A 218 -4.94 33.28 -3.64
C ALA A 218 -4.08 33.80 -2.49
N GLU A 219 -3.06 34.61 -2.80
CA GLU A 219 -2.26 35.34 -1.82
C GLU A 219 -3.11 36.31 -0.99
N LEU A 220 -3.98 37.11 -1.64
CA LEU A 220 -4.92 38.01 -0.97
C LEU A 220 -5.87 37.25 -0.03
N GLN A 221 -6.28 36.05 -0.40
CA GLN A 221 -7.14 35.19 0.40
C GLN A 221 -6.38 34.36 1.45
N GLY A 222 -5.04 34.41 1.50
CA GLY A 222 -4.22 33.59 2.41
C GLY A 222 -4.31 32.08 2.17
N LEU A 223 -4.60 31.67 0.92
CA LEU A 223 -4.83 30.26 0.59
C LEU A 223 -3.53 29.47 0.55
N ASN A 224 -3.61 28.27 1.11
CA ASN A 224 -2.54 27.29 1.08
C ASN A 224 -3.05 25.98 0.48
N MET A 225 -2.15 25.27 -0.19
CA MET A 225 -2.39 23.95 -0.75
C MET A 225 -1.58 22.91 0.03
N ALA A 226 -2.18 21.75 0.27
CA ALA A 226 -1.52 20.64 0.92
C ALA A 226 -0.28 20.18 0.14
N CYS A 227 0.76 19.81 0.87
CA CYS A 227 1.96 19.16 0.38
C CYS A 227 2.47 18.15 1.41
N ALA A 228 3.49 17.39 1.04
CA ALA A 228 4.25 16.57 1.97
C ALA A 228 5.65 17.16 2.14
N LEU A 229 6.22 17.08 3.34
CA LEU A 229 7.54 17.62 3.66
C LEU A 229 8.44 16.50 4.17
N ILE A 230 9.57 16.25 3.52
CA ILE A 230 10.67 15.48 4.10
C ILE A 230 11.43 16.44 5.01
N VAL A 231 11.44 16.15 6.30
CA VAL A 231 12.03 17.01 7.33
C VAL A 231 13.32 16.46 7.89
N LYS A 232 13.57 15.15 7.74
CA LYS A 232 14.87 14.53 7.99
C LYS A 232 15.02 13.21 7.25
N TYR A 233 16.25 12.70 7.26
CA TYR A 233 16.59 11.33 6.91
C TYR A 233 17.03 10.59 8.18
N ARG A 234 16.56 9.36 8.36
CA ARG A 234 16.91 8.52 9.51
C ARG A 234 18.28 7.90 9.33
N ASP A 235 18.96 7.72 10.45
CA ASP A 235 20.10 6.82 10.56
C ASP A 235 19.59 5.38 10.74
N ASP A 236 20.30 4.39 10.19
CA ASP A 236 19.90 2.98 10.17
C ASP A 236 19.68 2.35 11.57
N SER A 237 20.23 2.95 12.63
CA SER A 237 20.11 2.47 14.02
C SER A 237 18.89 3.01 14.78
N SER A 238 18.09 3.89 14.17
CA SER A 238 17.01 4.60 14.85
C SER A 238 15.69 3.81 14.89
N ASN A 239 14.91 3.92 15.98
CA ASN A 239 13.56 3.34 16.04
C ASN A 239 12.54 4.28 15.39
N ALA A 240 11.80 3.80 14.37
CA ALA A 240 10.84 4.60 13.59
C ALA A 240 9.82 5.37 14.45
N ALA A 241 9.27 4.74 15.49
CA ALA A 241 8.27 5.38 16.36
C ALA A 241 8.89 6.50 17.21
N LEU A 242 10.08 6.27 17.76
CA LEU A 242 10.82 7.28 18.53
C LEU A 242 11.25 8.46 17.66
N GLU A 243 11.64 8.20 16.41
CA GLU A 243 12.05 9.24 15.48
C GLU A 243 10.90 10.11 14.98
N LEU A 244 9.70 9.54 14.91
CA LEU A 244 8.50 10.32 14.65
C LEU A 244 8.17 11.21 15.84
N GLU A 245 8.24 10.69 17.07
CA GLU A 245 8.00 11.46 18.30
C GLU A 245 8.99 12.63 18.45
N SER A 246 10.26 12.44 18.06
CA SER A 246 11.29 13.49 18.11
C SER A 246 11.08 14.62 17.08
N VAL A 247 10.43 14.33 15.95
CA VAL A 247 10.16 15.29 14.88
C VAL A 247 8.88 16.08 15.12
N LEU A 248 7.89 15.47 15.77
CA LEU A 248 6.58 16.09 16.03
C LEU A 248 6.55 16.95 17.32
N ARG A 249 7.66 17.02 18.07
CA ARG A 249 7.82 17.83 19.28
C ARG A 249 8.76 18.99 19.06
#